data_AF-A0A8T4VYX3-F1
#
_entry.id   AF-A0A8T4VYX3-F1
#
_cell.length_a   1.000
_cell.length_b   1.000
_cell.length_c   1.000
_cell.angle_alpha   90.00
_cell.angle_beta   90.00
_cell.angle_gamma   90.00
#
_symmetry.space_group_name_H-M   'P 1'
#
loop_
_entity.id
_entity.type
_entity.pdbx_description
1 polymer ?
#
loop_
_entity_poly.entity_id
_entity_poly.type
_entity_poly.pdbx_seq_one_letter_code
_entity_poly.pdbx_strand_id
1 'polypeptide(L)' 'MKILFGITTGSDSLEVLHRTVERAQSVGDELTVAVLDQPDGEGSADETDTAVRDAIGSASSDIEIRRVEGHPG' A
#
# COMPACT_ATOMS: atom_id res chain seq x y z
N MET A 1 -2.57 17.03 3.62
CA MET A 1 -2.14 16.81 2.21
C MET A 1 -2.55 15.40 1.81
N LYS A 2 -2.63 15.11 0.51
CA LYS A 2 -2.99 13.76 0.01
C LYS A 2 -1.75 13.07 -0.53
N ILE A 3 -1.43 11.90 0.02
CA ILE A 3 -0.26 11.11 -0.36
C ILE A 3 -0.75 9.87 -1.10
N LEU A 4 -0.17 9.60 -2.28
CA LEU A 4 -0.37 8.34 -3.00
C LEU A 4 0.90 7.50 -2.92
N PHE A 5 0.78 6.27 -2.41
CA PHE A 5 1.87 5.32 -2.31
C PHE A 5 1.56 4.07 -3.12
N GLY A 6 2.34 3.82 -4.18
CA GLY A 6 2.20 2.61 -5.00
C GLY A 6 3.06 1.48 -4.47
N ILE A 7 2.48 0.29 -4.29
CA ILE A 7 3.20 -0.94 -3.94
C ILE A 7 2.98 -2.01 -5.00
N THR A 8 4.07 -2.64 -5.42
CA THR A 8 4.08 -3.81 -6.30
C THR A 8 4.35 -5.07 -5.48
N THR A 9 3.75 -6.19 -5.88
CA THR A 9 3.99 -7.50 -5.28
C THR A 9 5.47 -7.89 -5.38
N GLY A 10 6.03 -8.46 -4.31
CA GLY A 10 7.31 -9.20 -4.37
C GLY A 10 8.58 -8.49 -3.90
N SER A 11 8.54 -7.38 -3.14
CA SER A 11 9.77 -6.74 -2.61
C SER A 11 9.58 -6.03 -1.26
N ASP A 12 10.69 -5.64 -0.61
CA ASP A 12 10.90 -4.85 0.64
C ASP A 12 10.00 -3.61 0.89
N SER A 13 9.05 -3.36 0.01
CA SER A 13 8.09 -2.25 0.01
C SER A 13 7.20 -2.20 1.25
N LEU A 14 7.01 -3.30 1.99
CA LEU A 14 6.22 -3.32 3.23
C LEU A 14 6.89 -2.54 4.37
N GLU A 15 8.21 -2.60 4.51
CA GLU A 15 8.92 -1.81 5.53
C GLU A 15 8.81 -0.31 5.23
N VAL A 16 8.92 0.06 3.94
CA VAL A 16 8.75 1.43 3.47
C VAL A 16 7.31 1.92 3.68
N LEU A 17 6.32 1.05 3.46
CA LEU A 17 4.92 1.34 3.75
C LEU A 17 4.73 1.67 5.23
N HIS A 18 5.26 0.85 6.14
CA HIS A 18 5.12 1.07 7.58
C HIS A 18 5.67 2.46 7.99
N ARG A 19 6.87 2.82 7.52
CA ARG A 19 7.45 4.13 7.79
C ARG A 19 6.65 5.30 7.20
N THR A 20 6.01 5.08 6.05
CA THR A 20 5.17 6.09 5.39
C THR A 20 3.87 6.30 6.14
N VAL A 21 3.26 5.21 6.64
CA VAL A 21 2.06 5.23 7.48
C VAL A 21 2.32 5.98 8.79
N GLU A 22 3.41 5.67 9.49
CA GLU A 22 3.79 6.35 10.74
C GLU A 22 3.95 7.87 10.52
N ARG A 23 4.58 8.26 9.41
CA ARG A 23 4.74 9.66 9.05
C ARG A 23 3.41 10.33 8.71
N ALA A 24 2.57 9.70 7.91
CA ALA A 24 1.28 10.25 7.51
C ALA A 24 0.39 10.48 8.74
N GLN A 25 0.33 9.51 9.66
CA GLN A 25 -0.38 9.65 10.92
C GLN A 25 0.20 10.76 11.81
N SER A 26 1.52 10.87 11.92
CA SER A 26 2.16 11.91 12.74
C SER A 26 1.91 13.33 12.25
N VAL A 27 1.60 13.51 10.95
CA VAL A 27 1.34 14.82 10.33
C VAL A 27 -0.17 15.06 10.13
N GLY A 28 -1.01 14.02 10.27
CA GLY A 28 -2.44 14.08 10.00
C GLY A 28 -2.76 14.16 8.50
N ASP A 29 -1.92 13.53 7.66
CA ASP A 29 -2.12 13.48 6.21
C ASP A 29 -2.96 12.26 5.81
N GLU A 30 -3.81 12.46 4.81
CA GLU A 30 -4.58 11.38 4.17
C GLU A 30 -3.64 10.56 3.28
N LEU A 31 -3.58 9.25 3.52
CA LEU A 31 -2.73 8.33 2.75
C LEU A 31 -3.59 7.37 1.92
N THR A 32 -3.34 7.33 0.62
CA THR A 32 -3.90 6.33 -0.28
C THR A 32 -2.81 5.37 -0.72
N VAL A 33 -3.01 4.07 -0.49
CA VAL A 33 -2.10 3.00 -0.89
C VAL A 33 -2.66 2.31 -2.13
N ALA A 34 -1.96 2.42 -3.26
CA ALA A 34 -2.30 1.74 -4.50
C ALA A 34 -1.56 0.41 -4.58
N VAL A 35 -2.28 -0.71 -4.54
CA VAL A 35 -1.73 -2.06 -4.75
C VAL A 35 -1.83 -2.38 -6.23
N LEU A 36 -0.69 -2.47 -6.91
CA LEU A 36 -0.65 -2.78 -8.34
C LEU A 36 -0.64 -4.29 -8.55
N ASP A 37 -1.61 -4.77 -9.34
CA ASP A 37 -1.64 -6.15 -9.79
C ASP A 37 -0.76 -6.31 -11.04
N GLN A 38 0.27 -7.16 -10.95
CA GLN A 38 1.12 -7.50 -12.09
C GLN A 38 0.72 -8.87 -12.62
N PRO A 39 0.21 -8.97 -13.86
CA PRO A 39 -0.28 -10.24 -14.41
C PRO A 39 0.82 -11.31 -14.55
N ASP A 40 2.09 -10.89 -14.61
CA ASP A 40 3.27 -11.77 -14.76
C ASP A 40 4.14 -11.85 -13.49
N GLY A 41 3.69 -11.29 -12.36
CA GLY A 41 4.47 -11.22 -11.12
C GLY A 41 4.43 -12.50 -10.26
N GLU A 42 5.48 -12.75 -9.48
CA GLU A 42 5.46 -13.76 -8.42
C GLU A 42 4.66 -13.23 -7.21
N GLY A 43 3.43 -13.71 -7.06
CA GLY A 43 2.53 -13.44 -5.94
C GLY A 43 1.21 -12.79 -6.37
N SER A 44 0.12 -13.09 -5.66
CA SER A 44 -1.20 -12.53 -5.98
C SER A 44 -1.37 -11.12 -5.40
N ALA A 45 -2.03 -10.21 -6.11
CA ALA A 45 -2.47 -8.93 -5.55
C ALA A 45 -3.30 -9.09 -4.26
N ASP A 46 -3.99 -10.22 -4.09
CA ASP A 46 -4.72 -10.54 -2.85
C ASP A 46 -3.80 -10.80 -1.65
N GLU A 47 -2.65 -11.45 -1.87
CA GLU A 47 -1.66 -11.68 -0.81
C GLU A 47 -1.01 -10.36 -0.39
N THR A 48 -0.66 -9.51 -1.36
CA THR A 48 -0.12 -8.18 -1.10
C THR A 48 -1.14 -7.29 -0.39
N ASP A 49 -2.39 -7.27 -0.85
CA ASP A 49 -3.48 -6.50 -0.23
C ASP A 49 -3.74 -6.94 1.22
N THR A 50 -3.64 -8.24 1.50
CA THR A 50 -3.72 -8.79 2.87
C THR A 50 -2.52 -8.35 3.71
N ALA A 51 -1.29 -8.48 3.19
CA ALA A 51 -0.09 -8.06 3.90
C ALA A 51 -0.05 -6.55 4.17
N VAL A 52 -0.54 -5.72 3.23
CA VAL A 52 -0.69 -4.28 3.39
C VAL A 52 -1.69 -3.97 4.50
N ARG A 53 -2.86 -4.63 4.53
CA ARG A 53 -3.83 -4.45 5.62
C ARG A 53 -3.28 -4.86 6.97
N ASP A 54 -2.54 -5.96 7.04
CA ASP A 54 -1.91 -6.43 8.28
C ASP A 54 -0.85 -5.44 8.77
N ALA A 55 -0.03 -4.91 7.86
CA ALA A 55 1.02 -3.94 8.17
C ALA A 55 0.47 -2.58 8.65
N ILE A 56 -0.67 -2.12 8.11
CA ILE A 56 -1.28 -0.86 8.55
C ILE A 56 -2.10 -1.08 9.84
N GLY A 57 -2.64 -2.29 10.04
CA GLY A 57 -3.40 -2.66 11.23
C GLY A 57 -4.66 -1.81 11.45
N SER A 58 -5.20 -1.84 12.67
CA SER A 58 -6.43 -1.12 13.05
C SER A 58 -6.28 0.41 13.14
N ALA A 59 -5.11 0.97 12.82
CA ALA A 59 -4.84 2.41 12.90
C ALA A 59 -5.41 3.22 11.70
N SER A 60 -6.11 2.56 10.78
CA SER A 60 -6.34 2.98 9.39
C SER A 60 -7.51 3.95 9.12
N SER A 61 -8.03 4.70 10.10
CA SER A 61 -9.21 5.55 9.85
C SER A 61 -9.01 6.58 8.72
N ASP A 62 -7.76 6.99 8.48
CA ASP A 62 -7.36 7.99 7.48
C ASP A 62 -6.55 7.38 6.30
N ILE A 63 -6.55 6.05 6.18
CA ILE A 63 -5.75 5.33 5.18
C ILE A 63 -6.66 4.54 4.25
N GLU A 64 -6.69 4.93 2.97
CA GLU A 64 -7.46 4.25 1.92
C GLU A 64 -6.56 3.27 1.16
N ILE A 65 -7.01 2.03 0.97
CA ILE A 65 -6.29 1.02 0.17
C ILE A 65 -7.08 0.77 -1.12
N ARG A 66 -6.41 0.87 -2.26
CA ARG A 66 -7.02 0.74 -3.59
C ARG A 66 -6.22 -0.22 -4.47
N ARG A 67 -6.87 -1.24 -5.01
CA ARG A 67 -6.29 -2.12 -6.03
C ARG A 67 -6.31 -1.41 -7.38
N VAL A 68 -5.20 -1.47 -8.11
CA VAL A 68 -5.05 -0.88 -9.43
C VAL A 68 -4.58 -1.97 -10.40
N GLU A 69 -5.39 -2.24 -11.40
CA GLU A 69 -5.11 -3.21 -12.46
C GLU A 69 -4.43 -2.50 -13.65
N GLY A 70 -3.42 -3.15 -14.25
CA GLY A 70 -2.83 -2.70 -15.51
C GLY A 70 -1.29 -2.76 -15.54
N HIS A 71 -0.73 -2.69 -16.75
CA HIS A 71 0.72 -2.64 -16.93
C HIS A 71 1.26 -1.24 -16.63
N PRO A 72 2.22 -1.09 -15.71
CA PRO A 72 2.93 0.17 -15.53
C PRO A 72 3.95 0.34 -16.65
N GLY A 73 3.47 0.72 -17.86
CA GLY A 73 4.30 1.14 -18.99
C GLY A 73 5.13 0.04 -19.64
#